data_AF-A0A401GKX8-F1
#
_entry.id   AF-A0A401GKX8-F1
#
_cell.length_a   1.000
_cell.length_b   1.000
_cell.length_c   1.000
_cell.angle_alpha   90.00
_cell.angle_beta   90.00
_cell.angle_gamma   90.00
#
_symmetry.space_group_name_H-M   'P 1'
#
loop_
_entity.id
_entity.type
_entity.pdbx_description
1 polymer ?
#
loop_
_entity_poly.entity_id
_entity_poly.type
_entity_poly.pdbx_seq_one_letter_code
_entity_poly.pdbx_strand_id
1 'polypeptide(L)'
;MFSPLASQVGGHPGVLSSEDGSLVIKASLPTELAFYESVSCDPNFAPLKPFVPRFYGTLRLAGKVDETTATQDPTSFTVLEAVKEIEKDEYRMLTQCCVLRVACLH
;
A
#
# COMPACT_ATOMS: atom_id res chain seq x y z
N MET A 1 3.21 15.75 -9.67
CA MET A 1 2.73 14.44 -10.22
C MET A 1 3.35 13.30 -9.40
N PHE A 2 2.80 12.07 -9.40
CA PHE A 2 3.44 10.91 -8.74
C PHE A 2 4.07 9.98 -9.77
N SER A 3 5.31 9.53 -9.54
CA SER A 3 6.05 8.64 -10.43
C SER A 3 6.71 7.50 -9.65
N PRO A 4 7.02 6.35 -10.27
CA PRO A 4 7.81 5.30 -9.63
C PRO A 4 9.17 5.81 -9.15
N LEU A 5 9.70 5.24 -8.07
CA LEU A 5 11.05 5.54 -7.62
C LEU A 5 12.07 5.17 -8.72
N ALA A 6 13.04 6.07 -8.96
CA ALA A 6 14.12 5.83 -9.92
C ALA A 6 15.04 4.65 -9.49
N SER A 7 15.18 4.45 -8.18
CA SER A 7 15.88 3.32 -7.58
C SER A 7 15.13 2.86 -6.34
N GLN A 8 14.67 1.61 -6.36
CA GLN A 8 14.03 0.97 -5.23
C GLN A 8 14.93 -0.15 -4.72
N VAL A 9 15.49 0.05 -3.52
CA VAL A 9 16.40 -0.92 -2.87
C VAL A 9 15.69 -1.90 -1.93
N GLY A 10 14.36 -1.77 -1.76
CA GLY A 10 13.54 -2.65 -0.93
C GLY A 10 12.06 -2.28 -0.94
N GLY A 11 11.22 -3.07 -0.27
CA GLY A 11 9.76 -2.86 -0.18
C GLY A 11 8.96 -3.53 -1.31
N HIS A 12 7.65 -3.31 -1.32
CA HIS A 12 6.74 -3.91 -2.31
C HIS A 12 6.82 -3.19 -3.67
N PRO A 13 6.52 -3.87 -4.79
CA PRO A 13 6.34 -3.21 -6.08
C PRO A 13 5.28 -2.10 -6.01
N GLY A 14 5.44 -1.05 -6.82
CA GLY A 14 4.46 0.04 -6.91
C GLY A 14 4.66 1.17 -5.91
N VAL A 15 5.86 1.31 -5.34
CA VAL A 15 6.22 2.53 -4.58
C VAL A 15 6.31 3.70 -5.53
N LEU A 16 5.57 4.76 -5.21
CA LEU A 16 5.59 6.03 -5.93
C LEU A 16 6.27 7.10 -5.09
N SER A 17 6.76 8.14 -5.74
CA SER A 17 7.27 9.34 -5.12
C SER A 17 6.64 10.58 -5.73
N SER A 18 6.58 11.64 -4.94
CA SER A 18 6.29 12.98 -5.44
C SER A 18 7.39 13.43 -6.40
N GLU A 19 7.04 14.32 -7.30
CA GLU A 19 7.94 14.93 -8.30
C GLU A 19 9.16 15.63 -7.66
N ASP A 20 8.98 16.24 -6.50
CA ASP A 20 10.06 16.85 -5.70
C ASP A 20 10.83 15.84 -4.83
N GLY A 21 10.49 14.55 -4.90
CA GLY A 21 11.07 13.48 -4.10
C GLY A 21 10.75 13.54 -2.60
N SER A 22 9.95 14.51 -2.14
CA SER A 22 9.77 14.75 -0.70
C SER A 22 8.81 13.76 -0.04
N LEU A 23 7.93 13.13 -0.83
CA LEU A 23 6.95 12.15 -0.37
C LEU A 23 7.14 10.82 -1.07
N VAL A 24 6.86 9.76 -0.33
CA VAL A 24 6.80 8.37 -0.78
C VAL A 24 5.41 7.83 -0.50
N ILE A 25 4.82 7.19 -1.50
CA ILE A 25 3.54 6.50 -1.41
C ILE A 25 3.81 5.02 -1.61
N LYS A 26 3.47 4.21 -0.62
CA LYS A 26 3.61 2.74 -0.70
C LYS A 26 2.35 2.05 -0.25
N ALA A 27 2.01 0.94 -0.90
CA ALA A 27 1.06 0.00 -0.34
C ALA A 27 1.58 -0.49 1.02
N SER A 28 0.71 -0.49 2.02
CA SER A 28 1.07 -0.80 3.40
C SER A 28 0.20 -1.89 3.95
N LEU A 29 0.81 -2.75 4.77
CA LEU A 29 0.05 -3.75 5.53
C LEU A 29 -0.72 -3.08 6.67
N PRO A 30 -1.83 -3.67 7.15
CA PRO A 30 -2.55 -3.13 8.31
C PRO A 30 -1.66 -2.93 9.55
N THR A 31 -0.67 -3.81 9.75
CA THR A 31 0.30 -3.71 10.84
C THR A 31 1.27 -2.54 10.65
N GLU A 32 1.70 -2.26 9.42
CA GLU A 32 2.53 -1.09 9.12
C GLU A 32 1.75 0.21 9.35
N LEU A 33 0.48 0.25 8.94
CA LEU A 33 -0.40 1.39 9.19
C LEU A 33 -0.55 1.65 10.70
N ALA A 34 -0.87 0.61 11.48
CA ALA A 34 -0.99 0.71 12.92
C ALA A 34 0.31 1.18 13.59
N PHE A 35 1.47 0.72 13.08
CA PHE A 35 2.77 1.21 13.54
C PHE A 35 2.90 2.72 13.33
N TYR A 36 2.68 3.22 12.11
CA TYR A 36 2.82 4.65 11.81
C TYR A 36 1.82 5.53 12.57
N GLU A 37 0.59 5.05 12.77
CA GLU A 37 -0.42 5.72 13.59
C GLU A 37 0.01 5.78 15.06
N SER A 38 0.51 4.68 15.62
CA SER A 38 0.97 4.63 17.01
C SER A 38 2.14 5.60 17.26
N VAL A 39 3.15 5.61 16.40
CA VAL A 39 4.31 6.51 16.51
C VAL A 39 3.90 7.98 16.41
N SER A 40 2.86 8.28 15.62
CA SER A 40 2.37 9.64 15.42
C SER A 40 1.60 10.15 16.66
N CYS A 41 0.73 9.30 17.22
CA CYS A 41 -0.25 9.67 18.25
C CYS A 41 0.24 9.47 19.69
N ASP A 42 1.07 8.45 19.96
CA ASP A 42 1.52 8.15 21.33
C ASP A 42 2.73 9.00 21.72
N PRO A 43 2.65 9.83 22.78
CA PRO A 43 3.78 10.63 23.23
C PRO A 43 4.96 9.79 23.74
N ASN A 44 4.74 8.53 24.16
CA ASN A 44 5.82 7.64 24.60
C ASN A 44 6.79 7.28 23.46
N PHE A 45 6.33 7.38 22.20
CA PHE A 45 7.18 7.18 21.02
C PHE A 45 7.84 8.47 20.51
N ALA A 46 7.71 9.60 21.22
CA ALA A 46 8.36 10.86 20.85
C ALA A 46 9.87 10.71 20.54
N PRO A 47 10.66 9.91 21.28
CA PRO A 47 12.09 9.69 20.97
C PRO A 47 12.35 9.00 19.63
N LEU A 48 11.38 8.26 19.07
CA LEU A 48 11.53 7.55 17.79
C LEU A 48 11.23 8.44 16.57
N LYS A 49 10.51 9.55 16.76
CA LYS A 49 10.07 10.43 15.66
C LYS A 49 11.19 10.93 14.74
N PRO A 50 12.43 11.19 15.19
CA PRO A 50 13.52 11.56 14.29
C PRO A 50 14.00 10.44 13.37
N PHE A 51 13.76 9.17 13.74
CA PHE A 51 14.25 7.98 13.02
C PHE A 51 13.17 7.30 12.16
N VAL A 52 11.90 7.66 12.38
CA VAL A 52 10.75 7.11 11.65
C VAL A 52 10.30 8.12 10.59
N PRO A 53 10.05 7.70 9.33
CA PRO A 53 9.47 8.58 8.32
C PRO A 53 8.18 9.24 8.82
N ARG A 54 8.02 10.53 8.54
CA ARG A 54 6.82 11.25 9.00
C ARG A 54 5.61 10.75 8.21
N PHE A 55 4.62 10.24 8.92
CA PHE A 55 3.36 9.75 8.35
C PHE A 55 2.35 10.89 8.16
N TYR A 56 1.76 10.96 6.96
CA TYR A 56 0.77 11.98 6.59
C TYR A 56 -0.66 11.42 6.43
N GLY A 57 -0.84 10.11 6.61
CA GLY A 57 -2.12 9.44 6.42
C GLY A 57 -2.12 8.45 5.26
N THR A 58 -3.31 7.99 4.90
CA THR A 58 -3.53 6.98 3.86
C THR A 58 -4.25 7.54 2.65
N LEU A 59 -3.89 7.06 1.45
CA LEU A 59 -4.67 7.24 0.23
C LEU A 59 -5.54 6.00 -0.01
N ARG A 60 -6.77 6.23 -0.46
CA ARG A 60 -7.64 5.20 -1.02
C ARG A 60 -7.78 5.43 -2.51
N LEU A 61 -7.66 4.36 -3.29
CA LEU A 61 -7.96 4.41 -4.71
C LEU A 61 -9.47 4.65 -4.87
N ALA A 62 -9.84 5.78 -5.48
CA ALA A 62 -11.22 6.08 -5.84
C ALA A 62 -11.38 5.91 -7.35
N GLY A 63 -12.17 4.92 -7.76
CA GLY A 63 -12.49 4.67 -9.17
C GLY A 63 -12.45 3.20 -9.53
N LYS A 64 -13.62 2.63 -9.84
CA LYS A 64 -13.76 1.32 -10.50
C LYS A 64 -13.94 1.63 -11.99
N VAL A 65 -13.04 1.16 -12.85
CA VAL A 65 -13.33 1.09 -14.28
C VAL A 65 -13.89 -0.30 -14.51
N ASP A 66 -15.22 -0.41 -14.64
CA ASP A 66 -15.87 -1.65 -15.04
C ASP A 66 -15.66 -1.85 -16.55
N GLU A 67 -14.61 -2.57 -16.94
CA GLU A 67 -14.48 -3.13 -18.30
C GLU A 67 -15.02 -4.57 -18.29
N THR A 68 -16.34 -4.74 -18.29
CA THR A 68 -16.92 -6.07 -18.54
C THR A 68 -18.17 -5.96 -19.40
N THR A 69 -17.96 -5.99 -20.71
CA THR A 69 -18.95 -6.41 -21.70
C THR A 69 -18.56 -7.80 -22.24
N ALA A 70 -19.53 -8.73 -22.18
CA ALA A 70 -19.62 -10.02 -22.89
C ALA A 70 -18.70 -11.17 -22.36
N THR A 71 -19.15 -12.37 -21.98
CA THR A 71 -20.25 -13.22 -22.46
C THR A 71 -20.53 -14.35 -21.42
N GLN A 72 -21.80 -14.68 -21.18
CA GLN A 72 -22.28 -15.90 -20.47
C GLN A 72 -22.13 -17.12 -21.42
N ASP A 73 -21.84 -18.38 -21.07
CA ASP A 73 -22.55 -19.30 -20.15
C ASP A 73 -21.91 -20.76 -20.27
N PRO A 74 -22.42 -21.88 -19.69
CA PRO A 74 -21.73 -22.70 -18.66
C PRO A 74 -21.46 -24.18 -19.02
N THR A 75 -20.48 -24.85 -18.38
CA THR A 75 -20.42 -26.34 -18.28
C THR A 75 -19.45 -26.85 -17.18
N SER A 76 -20.04 -27.46 -16.13
CA SER A 76 -19.57 -28.46 -15.13
C SER A 76 -18.06 -28.78 -14.90
N PHE A 77 -17.60 -28.71 -13.63
CA PHE A 77 -16.81 -29.81 -12.99
C PHE A 77 -16.79 -29.75 -11.44
N THR A 78 -16.54 -30.92 -10.83
CA THR A 78 -16.71 -31.35 -9.43
C THR A 78 -15.57 -30.96 -8.47
N VAL A 79 -15.96 -30.86 -7.18
CA VAL A 79 -15.23 -30.59 -5.92
C VAL A 79 -13.81 -31.17 -5.79
N LEU A 80 -12.87 -30.31 -5.38
CA LEU A 80 -11.76 -30.65 -4.49
C LEU A 80 -11.62 -29.54 -3.42
N GLU A 81 -11.52 -29.94 -2.16
CA GLU A 81 -11.13 -29.06 -1.05
C GLU A 81 -9.74 -28.47 -1.36
N ALA A 82 -9.72 -27.26 -1.89
CA ALA A 82 -8.54 -26.45 -1.94
C ALA A 82 -8.53 -25.57 -0.70
N VAL A 83 -7.51 -25.76 0.14
CA VAL A 83 -7.02 -24.73 1.06
C VAL A 83 -7.04 -23.42 0.26
N LYS A 84 -7.85 -22.44 0.69
CA LYS A 84 -7.86 -21.13 0.04
C LYS A 84 -6.46 -20.55 0.22
N GLU A 85 -5.60 -20.77 -0.77
CA GLU A 85 -4.57 -19.81 -1.08
C GLU A 85 -5.32 -18.51 -1.31
N ILE A 86 -5.18 -17.59 -0.36
CA ILE A 86 -5.71 -16.25 -0.47
C ILE A 86 -5.07 -15.69 -1.73
N GLU A 87 -5.86 -15.58 -2.80
CA GLU A 87 -5.38 -15.07 -4.07
C GLU A 87 -4.76 -13.70 -3.83
N LYS A 88 -3.51 -13.56 -4.28
CA LYS A 88 -2.66 -12.39 -4.15
C LYS A 88 -3.31 -11.11 -4.70
N ASP A 89 -4.36 -11.27 -5.51
CA ASP A 89 -5.13 -10.21 -6.15
C ASP A 89 -6.22 -9.59 -5.24
N GLU A 90 -6.81 -10.34 -4.30
CA GLU A 90 -7.72 -9.74 -3.30
C GLU A 90 -6.95 -8.86 -2.30
N TYR A 91 -5.69 -9.23 -2.03
CA TYR A 91 -4.76 -8.44 -1.23
C TYR A 91 -4.52 -7.04 -1.79
N ARG A 92 -4.65 -6.89 -3.11
CA ARG A 92 -4.41 -5.67 -3.86
C ARG A 92 -5.59 -4.69 -3.81
N MET A 93 -6.80 -5.18 -3.53
CA MET A 93 -7.99 -4.33 -3.31
C MET A 93 -8.10 -3.79 -1.88
N LEU A 94 -7.43 -4.43 -0.91
CA LEU A 94 -7.47 -4.03 0.50
C LEU A 94 -6.24 -3.25 0.97
N THR A 95 -5.21 -3.13 0.14
CA THR A 95 -3.98 -2.40 0.51
C THR A 95 -4.23 -0.89 0.46
N GLN A 96 -4.30 -0.25 1.63
CA GLN A 96 -4.22 1.21 1.72
C GLN A 96 -2.78 1.66 1.48
N CYS A 97 -2.63 2.78 0.76
CA CYS A 97 -1.30 3.35 0.54
C CYS A 97 -0.97 4.35 1.63
N CYS A 98 0.13 4.18 2.35
CA CYS A 98 0.63 5.21 3.27
C CYS A 98 1.38 6.31 2.53
N VAL A 99 1.21 7.55 2.98
CA VAL A 99 1.99 8.71 2.54
C VAL A 99 3.04 9.02 3.60
N LEU A 100 4.31 8.93 3.23
CA LEU A 100 5.45 9.08 4.12
C LEU A 100 6.37 10.17 3.60
N ARG A 101 6.89 11.02 4.49
CA ARG A 101 8.04 11.87 4.19
C ARG A 101 9.29 11.20 4.73
N VAL A 102 10.16 10.82 3.81
CA VAL A 102 11.50 10.34 4.14
C VAL A 102 12.35 11.57 4.40
N ALA A 103 13.00 11.64 5.57
CA ALA A 103 14.02 12.64 5.78
C ALA A 103 15.20 12.28 4.86
N CYS A 104 15.35 12.98 3.73
CA CYS A 104 16.63 12.98 3.04
C CYS A 104 17.65 13.57 4.02
N LEU A 105 18.57 12.73 4.48
CA LEU A 105 19.82 13.14 5.11
C LEU A 105 20.55 14.01 4.09
N HIS A 106 20.40 15.33 4.20
CA HIS A 106 21.23 16.30 3.48
C HIS A 106 22.38 16.69 4.41
#